data_AF-A0A2V5H4R5-F1
#
_entry.id   AF-A0A2V5H4R5-F1
#
_cell.length_a   1.000
_cell.length_b   1.000
_cell.length_c   1.000
_cell.angle_alpha   90.00
_cell.angle_beta   90.00
_cell.angle_gamma   90.00
#
_symmetry.space_group_name_H-M   'P 1'
#
loop_
_entity.id
_entity.type
_entity.pdbx_description
1 polymer ?
#
loop_
_entity_poly.entity_id
_entity_poly.type
_entity_poly.pdbx_seq_one_letter_code
_entity_poly.pdbx_strand_id
1 'polypeptide(L)'
;MPIHKVRELHGLLDLPGVTRYHIQKGDKPLTKEQKEHNRKSGHPAELRDEINRIQLKLCCLLDDKLFVAESLQYVASKMAGSRIQTASPEIERMETRQGLTLSERTDILNARLRDASLGYQTDIETLRMLNRYLISQAHSKPMEYPESDTPELFYRAFKCGNHGRHSVELGFRSSNQPLTPPAYHDGTLLNSLLVNKDSLTNQCEGNLPSDLIALSDSPSRVLNILKRWGHSDREGEMIAVINVSKLLAMQVLFNRTTTLAEKLGMNLWNRHRATGLQYANPNYWVAYRWIPAECIECYVSEIVLRKACDSRGIDESNYDARLSLDEIVASKFQSLSM
;
A
#
# COMPACT_ATOMS: atom_id res chain seq x y z
N MET A 1 3.13 -7.55 -5.35
CA MET A 1 3.70 -8.20 -6.54
C MET A 1 4.24 -7.10 -7.34
N PRO A 2 5.44 -7.27 -7.87
CA PRO A 2 5.79 -6.43 -8.97
C PRO A 2 4.79 -6.76 -10.08
N ILE A 3 4.18 -5.72 -10.67
CA ILE A 3 3.03 -5.76 -11.59
C ILE A 3 3.15 -6.88 -12.65
N HIS A 4 4.37 -7.29 -12.99
CA HIS A 4 4.67 -8.39 -13.90
C HIS A 4 3.98 -9.72 -13.60
N LYS A 5 3.84 -10.19 -12.34
CA LYS A 5 3.14 -11.48 -12.16
C LYS A 5 1.61 -11.36 -12.25
N VAL A 6 1.02 -10.16 -12.10
CA VAL A 6 -0.45 -9.95 -12.20
C VAL A 6 -0.74 -10.00 -13.69
N ARG A 7 0.12 -9.34 -14.45
CA ARG A 7 0.19 -9.41 -15.89
C ARG A 7 0.31 -10.85 -16.38
N GLU A 8 1.27 -11.61 -15.88
CA GLU A 8 1.45 -13.02 -16.25
C GLU A 8 0.21 -13.87 -15.95
N LEU A 9 -0.36 -13.75 -14.74
CA LEU A 9 -1.54 -14.49 -14.32
C LEU A 9 -2.77 -14.21 -15.20
N HIS A 10 -2.92 -12.99 -15.72
CA HIS A 10 -4.03 -12.58 -16.58
C HIS A 10 -3.72 -12.57 -18.08
N GLY A 11 -2.54 -13.04 -18.50
CA GLY A 11 -2.09 -13.02 -19.90
C GLY A 11 -1.89 -11.62 -20.49
N LEU A 12 -1.58 -10.62 -19.65
CA LEU A 12 -1.45 -9.19 -20.01
C LEU A 12 0.03 -8.78 -20.16
N LEU A 13 0.75 -9.43 -21.08
CA LEU A 13 2.14 -9.08 -21.36
C LEU A 13 2.23 -7.74 -22.13
N ASP A 14 3.17 -6.88 -21.71
CA ASP A 14 3.43 -5.60 -22.38
C ASP A 14 3.91 -5.84 -23.82
N LEU A 15 3.45 -4.99 -24.73
CA LEU A 15 4.04 -4.94 -26.06
C LEU A 15 5.39 -4.22 -25.97
N PRO A 16 6.46 -4.75 -26.60
CA PRO A 16 7.75 -4.10 -26.59
C PRO A 16 7.62 -2.67 -27.14
N GLY A 17 8.18 -1.73 -26.39
CA GLY A 17 8.22 -0.32 -26.76
C GLY A 17 8.85 -0.15 -28.14
N VAL A 18 8.23 0.65 -28.99
CA VAL A 18 8.79 0.99 -30.30
C VAL A 18 9.65 2.22 -30.13
N THR A 19 10.94 2.11 -30.45
CA THR A 19 11.82 3.28 -30.51
C THR A 19 11.26 4.24 -31.55
N ARG A 20 10.81 5.41 -31.09
CA ARG A 20 10.27 6.45 -31.97
C ARG A 20 11.42 7.04 -32.79
N TYR A 21 11.63 6.54 -34.00
CA TYR A 21 12.48 7.20 -34.98
C TYR A 21 11.68 8.35 -35.60
N HIS A 22 11.59 9.46 -34.88
CA HIS A 22 11.12 10.71 -35.46
C HIS A 22 12.25 11.35 -36.26
N ILE A 23 12.00 11.63 -37.53
CA ILE A 23 12.86 12.52 -38.30
C ILE A 23 12.69 13.91 -37.68
N GLN A 24 13.71 14.37 -36.95
CA GLN A 24 13.68 15.65 -36.24
C GLN A 24 13.67 16.85 -37.19
N LYS A 25 13.03 17.92 -36.73
CA LYS A 25 12.96 19.20 -37.43
C LYS A 25 14.29 19.94 -37.22
N GLY A 26 15.12 20.01 -38.25
CA GLY A 26 16.14 21.07 -38.35
C GLY A 26 15.53 22.38 -38.85
N ASP A 27 16.37 23.32 -39.30
CA ASP A 27 15.92 24.62 -39.86
C ASP A 27 15.11 24.51 -41.17
N LYS A 28 15.06 23.33 -41.79
CA LYS A 28 14.31 23.10 -43.04
C LYS A 28 12.96 22.42 -42.79
N PRO A 29 11.88 22.82 -43.48
CA PRO A 29 10.59 22.15 -43.37
C PRO A 29 10.67 20.70 -43.89
N LEU A 30 10.03 19.79 -43.16
CA LEU A 30 9.95 18.36 -43.50
C LEU A 30 9.30 18.14 -44.88
N THR A 31 9.86 17.23 -45.68
CA THR A 31 9.26 16.81 -46.96
C THR A 31 7.95 16.07 -46.76
N LYS A 32 7.14 15.93 -47.82
CA LYS A 32 5.90 15.15 -47.77
C LYS A 32 6.17 13.68 -47.40
N GLU A 33 7.25 13.08 -47.89
CA GLU A 33 7.59 11.69 -47.50
C GLU A 33 8.01 11.60 -46.02
N GLN A 34 8.74 12.59 -45.49
CA GLN A 34 9.14 12.61 -44.08
C GLN A 34 7.95 12.79 -43.14
N LYS A 35 6.98 13.64 -43.52
CA LYS A 35 5.72 13.79 -42.79
C LYS A 35 4.90 12.50 -42.81
N GLU A 36 4.81 11.84 -43.96
CA GLU A 36 4.08 10.58 -44.08
C GLU A 36 4.79 9.42 -43.35
N HIS A 37 6.13 9.41 -43.35
CA HIS A 37 6.92 8.46 -42.56
C HIS A 37 6.67 8.65 -41.07
N ASN A 38 6.77 9.89 -40.56
CA ASN A 38 6.47 10.21 -39.16
C ASN A 38 5.02 9.87 -38.78
N ARG A 39 4.05 10.04 -39.69
CA ARG A 39 2.65 9.63 -39.49
C ARG A 39 2.50 8.12 -39.39
N LYS A 40 3.14 7.38 -40.31
CA LYS A 40 3.12 5.91 -40.36
C LYS A 40 3.87 5.25 -39.21
N SER A 41 4.92 5.88 -38.67
CA SER A 41 5.68 5.37 -37.53
C SER A 41 5.12 5.80 -36.17
N GLY A 42 4.47 6.96 -36.09
CA GLY A 42 3.87 7.48 -34.85
C GLY A 42 2.60 6.74 -34.43
N HIS A 43 1.68 6.50 -35.35
CA HIS A 43 0.36 5.92 -35.01
C HIS A 43 0.44 4.51 -34.37
N PRO A 44 1.27 3.56 -34.86
CA PRO A 44 1.42 2.26 -34.20
C PRO A 44 2.11 2.33 -32.83
N ALA A 45 2.98 3.33 -32.59
CA ALA A 45 3.63 3.53 -31.30
C ALA A 45 2.63 4.08 -30.26
N GLU A 46 1.82 5.07 -30.65
CA GLU A 46 0.74 5.61 -29.81
C GLU A 46 -0.28 4.52 -29.42
N LEU A 47 -0.70 3.69 -30.38
CA LEU A 47 -1.60 2.55 -30.14
C LEU A 47 -1.00 1.52 -29.17
N ARG A 48 0.33 1.27 -29.24
CA ARG A 48 1.00 0.36 -28.29
C ARG A 48 1.08 0.96 -26.89
N ASP A 49 1.39 2.24 -26.77
CA ASP A 49 1.41 2.95 -25.49
C ASP A 49 0.00 2.96 -24.87
N GLU A 50 -1.03 3.15 -25.69
CA GLU A 50 -2.43 3.05 -25.27
C GLU A 50 -2.79 1.62 -24.79
N ILE A 51 -2.43 0.58 -25.54
CA ILE A 51 -2.63 -0.82 -25.14
C ILE A 51 -1.96 -1.10 -23.80
N ASN A 52 -0.69 -0.75 -23.64
CA ASN A 52 0.05 -0.96 -22.40
C ASN A 52 -0.59 -0.21 -21.22
N ARG A 53 -1.13 1.00 -21.47
CA ARG A 53 -1.86 1.78 -20.46
C ARG A 53 -3.17 1.11 -20.06
N ILE A 54 -3.95 0.58 -21.02
CA ILE A 54 -5.21 -0.14 -20.74
C ILE A 54 -4.91 -1.45 -20.00
N GLN A 55 -3.89 -2.19 -20.42
CA GLN A 55 -3.44 -3.41 -19.73
C GLN A 55 -3.06 -3.13 -18.28
N LEU A 56 -2.28 -2.07 -18.02
CA LEU A 56 -1.91 -1.68 -16.67
C LEU A 56 -3.14 -1.34 -15.82
N LYS A 57 -4.08 -0.56 -16.36
CA LYS A 57 -5.35 -0.25 -15.68
C LYS A 57 -6.14 -1.50 -15.34
N LEU A 58 -6.29 -2.41 -16.31
CA LEU A 58 -6.99 -3.67 -16.12
C LEU A 58 -6.31 -4.55 -15.06
N CYS A 59 -4.97 -4.66 -15.08
CA CYS A 59 -4.22 -5.38 -14.05
C CYS A 59 -4.48 -4.82 -12.65
N CYS A 60 -4.41 -3.49 -12.49
CA CYS A 60 -4.66 -2.86 -11.21
C CYS A 60 -6.08 -3.12 -10.71
N LEU A 61 -7.08 -3.00 -11.59
CA LEU A 61 -8.48 -3.23 -11.25
C LEU A 61 -8.77 -4.69 -10.88
N LEU A 62 -8.22 -5.66 -11.61
CA LEU A 62 -8.39 -7.08 -11.30
C LEU A 62 -7.76 -7.45 -9.96
N ASP A 63 -6.57 -6.93 -9.68
CA ASP A 63 -5.89 -7.10 -8.39
C ASP A 63 -6.71 -6.46 -7.25
N ASP A 64 -7.25 -5.25 -7.45
CA ASP A 64 -8.13 -4.62 -6.49
C ASP A 64 -9.42 -5.42 -6.26
N LYS A 65 -10.04 -5.97 -7.31
CA LYS A 65 -11.22 -6.84 -7.19
C LYS A 65 -10.93 -8.10 -6.38
N LEU A 66 -9.83 -8.79 -6.68
CA LEU A 66 -9.42 -9.98 -5.92
C LEU A 66 -9.23 -9.61 -4.45
N PHE A 67 -8.53 -8.52 -4.18
CA PHE A 67 -8.30 -8.03 -2.83
C PHE A 67 -9.62 -7.69 -2.10
N VAL A 68 -10.56 -7.01 -2.76
CA VAL A 68 -11.86 -6.64 -2.18
C VAL A 68 -12.68 -7.89 -1.87
N ALA A 69 -12.73 -8.88 -2.78
CA ALA A 69 -13.43 -10.14 -2.54
C ALA A 69 -12.89 -10.89 -1.31
N GLU A 70 -11.57 -11.04 -1.22
CA GLU A 70 -10.91 -11.68 -0.07
C GLU A 70 -11.10 -10.88 1.23
N SER A 71 -11.12 -9.55 1.14
CA SER A 71 -11.37 -8.67 2.30
C SER A 71 -12.83 -8.76 2.77
N LEU A 72 -13.79 -8.86 1.86
CA LEU A 72 -15.20 -9.09 2.18
C LEU A 72 -15.37 -10.44 2.89
N GLN A 73 -14.70 -11.49 2.39
CA GLN A 73 -14.70 -12.80 3.04
C GLN A 73 -14.07 -12.76 4.44
N TYR A 74 -12.97 -12.02 4.61
CA TYR A 74 -12.36 -11.80 5.91
C TYR A 74 -13.34 -11.16 6.90
N VAL A 75 -13.97 -10.05 6.50
CA VAL A 75 -14.93 -9.33 7.37
C VAL A 75 -16.14 -10.19 7.68
N ALA A 76 -16.70 -10.88 6.68
CA ALA A 76 -17.80 -11.81 6.86
C ALA A 76 -17.44 -12.94 7.84
N SER A 77 -16.22 -13.49 7.75
CA SER A 77 -15.73 -14.51 8.67
C SER A 77 -15.64 -13.98 10.11
N LYS A 78 -15.14 -12.75 10.29
CA LYS A 78 -15.04 -12.11 11.61
C LYS A 78 -16.41 -11.80 12.20
N MET A 79 -17.37 -11.40 11.37
CA MET A 79 -18.76 -11.17 11.80
C MET A 79 -19.47 -12.50 12.16
N ALA A 80 -19.22 -13.57 11.42
CA ALA A 80 -19.76 -14.89 11.69
C ALA A 80 -19.08 -15.62 12.87
N GLY A 81 -17.90 -15.16 13.30
CA GLY A 81 -17.10 -15.82 14.34
C GLY A 81 -16.46 -17.14 13.90
N SER A 82 -16.44 -17.41 12.59
CA SER A 82 -15.84 -18.63 12.03
C SER A 82 -15.22 -18.32 10.67
N ARG A 83 -14.15 -19.02 10.33
CA ARG A 83 -13.50 -18.86 9.03
C ARG A 83 -14.40 -19.42 7.92
N ILE A 84 -14.93 -18.52 7.09
CA ILE A 84 -15.66 -18.90 5.88
C ILE A 84 -14.61 -19.31 4.85
N GLN A 85 -14.69 -20.54 4.33
CA GLN A 85 -13.88 -20.97 3.19
C GLN A 85 -14.74 -20.90 1.93
N THR A 86 -14.43 -19.97 1.04
CA THR A 86 -14.88 -20.03 -0.35
C THR A 86 -13.76 -20.64 -1.19
N ALA A 87 -14.13 -21.49 -2.14
CA ALA A 87 -13.17 -22.00 -3.13
C ALA A 87 -12.56 -20.79 -3.85
N SER A 88 -11.24 -20.63 -3.78
CA SER A 88 -10.55 -19.69 -4.64
C SER A 88 -10.81 -20.13 -6.09
N PRO A 89 -11.41 -19.29 -6.93
CA PRO A 89 -11.61 -19.66 -8.33
C PRO A 89 -10.25 -19.95 -8.95
N GLU A 90 -10.10 -21.11 -9.58
CA GLU A 90 -8.94 -21.37 -10.43
C GLU A 90 -8.98 -20.34 -11.56
N ILE A 91 -8.01 -19.43 -11.54
CA ILE A 91 -7.85 -18.45 -12.61
C ILE A 91 -7.23 -19.21 -13.77
N GLU A 92 -8.07 -19.69 -14.68
CA GLU A 92 -7.62 -20.28 -15.93
C GLU A 92 -6.73 -19.28 -16.66
N ARG A 93 -5.50 -19.71 -16.96
CA ARG A 93 -4.57 -18.92 -17.77
C ARG A 93 -5.16 -18.80 -19.17
N MET A 94 -5.59 -17.60 -19.53
CA MET A 94 -5.99 -17.35 -20.92
C MET A 94 -4.78 -17.44 -21.84
N GLU A 95 -4.87 -18.32 -22.83
CA GLU A 95 -3.92 -18.36 -23.93
C GLU A 95 -3.92 -17.04 -24.68
N THR A 96 -2.72 -16.50 -24.92
CA THR A 96 -2.53 -15.30 -25.74
C THR A 96 -2.99 -15.61 -27.17
N ARG A 97 -4.17 -15.11 -27.57
CA ARG A 97 -4.66 -15.26 -28.95
C ARG A 97 -3.65 -14.63 -29.93
N GLN A 98 -2.89 -15.47 -30.62
CA GLN A 98 -1.97 -15.04 -31.66
C GLN A 98 -2.77 -14.56 -32.89
N GLY A 99 -2.26 -13.53 -33.59
CA GLY A 99 -2.87 -13.05 -34.85
C GLY A 99 -3.83 -11.86 -34.76
N LEU A 100 -4.18 -11.37 -33.56
CA LEU A 100 -5.03 -10.17 -33.42
C LEU A 100 -4.29 -8.88 -33.82
N THR A 101 -4.96 -8.00 -34.56
CA THR A 101 -4.52 -6.63 -34.83
C THR A 101 -4.47 -5.79 -33.55
N LEU A 102 -3.75 -4.66 -33.56
CA LEU A 102 -3.67 -3.77 -32.39
C LEU A 102 -5.05 -3.21 -32.02
N SER A 103 -5.90 -2.88 -33.00
CA SER A 103 -7.25 -2.39 -32.76
C SER A 103 -8.12 -3.43 -32.05
N GLU A 104 -8.13 -4.66 -32.54
CA GLU A 104 -8.91 -5.75 -31.91
C GLU A 104 -8.43 -6.04 -30.48
N ARG A 105 -7.12 -5.96 -30.23
CA ARG A 105 -6.57 -6.09 -28.87
C ARG A 105 -7.07 -4.98 -27.95
N THR A 106 -7.07 -3.73 -28.43
CA THR A 106 -7.59 -2.59 -27.67
C THR A 106 -9.08 -2.77 -27.35
N ASP A 107 -9.89 -3.22 -28.31
CA ASP A 107 -11.33 -3.44 -28.11
C ASP A 107 -11.61 -4.53 -27.07
N ILE A 108 -10.89 -5.66 -27.14
CA ILE A 108 -10.99 -6.74 -26.16
C ILE A 108 -10.57 -6.27 -24.76
N LEU A 109 -9.47 -5.53 -24.66
CA LEU A 109 -8.98 -5.01 -23.37
C LEU A 109 -9.97 -4.00 -22.78
N ASN A 110 -10.56 -3.14 -23.59
CA ASN A 110 -11.58 -2.19 -23.17
C ASN A 110 -12.87 -2.91 -22.71
N ALA A 111 -13.30 -3.96 -23.41
CA ALA A 111 -14.43 -4.78 -22.97
C ALA A 111 -14.16 -5.41 -21.60
N ARG A 112 -12.99 -6.06 -21.44
CA ARG A 112 -12.58 -6.64 -20.15
C ARG A 112 -12.47 -5.60 -19.04
N LEU A 113 -11.97 -4.40 -19.36
CA LEU A 113 -11.89 -3.31 -18.39
C LEU A 113 -13.28 -2.85 -17.95
N ARG A 114 -14.24 -2.73 -18.88
CA ARG A 114 -15.63 -2.43 -18.53
C ARG A 114 -16.22 -3.53 -17.65
N ASP A 115 -16.08 -4.80 -18.03
CA ASP A 115 -16.61 -5.93 -17.26
C ASP A 115 -15.98 -6.01 -15.86
N ALA A 116 -14.66 -5.82 -15.76
CA ALA A 116 -13.97 -5.74 -14.49
C ALA A 116 -14.39 -4.51 -13.67
N SER A 117 -14.87 -3.43 -14.29
CA SER A 117 -15.37 -2.24 -13.57
C SER A 117 -16.79 -2.42 -13.04
N LEU A 118 -17.59 -3.32 -13.64
CA LEU A 118 -18.95 -3.60 -13.17
C LEU A 118 -18.93 -4.09 -11.72
N GLY A 119 -19.73 -3.47 -10.86
CA GLY A 119 -19.85 -3.83 -9.45
C GLY A 119 -18.68 -3.42 -8.56
N TYR A 120 -17.53 -3.01 -9.13
CA TYR A 120 -16.33 -2.72 -8.34
C TYR A 120 -16.55 -1.66 -7.25
N GLN A 121 -17.20 -0.55 -7.60
CA GLN A 121 -17.49 0.51 -6.64
C GLN A 121 -18.45 0.04 -5.55
N THR A 122 -19.47 -0.74 -5.93
CA THR A 122 -20.45 -1.31 -4.99
C THR A 122 -19.79 -2.29 -4.02
N ASP A 123 -18.85 -3.11 -4.49
CA ASP A 123 -18.08 -4.03 -3.65
C ASP A 123 -17.21 -3.27 -2.64
N ILE A 124 -16.56 -2.17 -3.07
CA ILE A 124 -15.80 -1.28 -2.18
C ILE A 124 -16.73 -0.66 -1.13
N GLU A 125 -17.84 -0.07 -1.54
CA GLU A 125 -18.79 0.57 -0.62
C GLU A 125 -19.33 -0.42 0.40
N THR A 126 -19.63 -1.65 -0.03
CA THR A 126 -20.06 -2.75 0.83
C THR A 126 -18.96 -3.11 1.83
N LEU A 127 -17.72 -3.30 1.37
CA LEU A 127 -16.58 -3.60 2.26
C LEU A 127 -16.40 -2.50 3.31
N ARG A 128 -16.44 -1.24 2.90
CA ARG A 128 -16.29 -0.09 3.81
C ARG A 128 -17.42 0.00 4.82
N MET A 129 -18.66 -0.24 4.39
CA MET A 129 -19.81 -0.32 5.29
C MET A 129 -19.62 -1.41 6.35
N LEU A 130 -19.20 -2.60 5.94
CA LEU A 130 -18.97 -3.72 6.85
C LEU A 130 -17.78 -3.47 7.79
N ASN A 131 -16.69 -2.86 7.31
CA ASN A 131 -15.57 -2.43 8.16
C ASN A 131 -16.03 -1.47 9.27
N ARG A 132 -16.80 -0.44 8.91
CA ARG A 132 -17.35 0.52 9.89
C ARG A 132 -18.26 -0.17 10.89
N TYR A 133 -19.10 -1.09 10.42
CA TYR A 133 -19.95 -1.89 11.30
C TYR A 133 -19.11 -2.71 12.29
N LEU A 134 -18.09 -3.44 11.81
CA LEU A 134 -17.20 -4.23 12.66
C LEU A 134 -16.49 -3.37 13.72
N ILE A 135 -15.99 -2.19 13.32
CA ILE A 135 -15.39 -1.22 14.24
C ILE A 135 -16.40 -0.74 15.28
N SER A 136 -17.64 -0.44 14.88
CA SER A 136 -18.67 0.02 15.82
C SER A 136 -19.00 -1.04 16.87
N GLN A 137 -19.06 -2.31 16.48
CA GLN A 137 -19.38 -3.43 17.38
C GLN A 137 -18.25 -3.73 18.37
N ALA A 138 -16.99 -3.50 17.98
CA ALA A 138 -15.82 -3.77 18.79
C ALA A 138 -15.77 -3.01 20.12
N HIS A 139 -16.42 -1.84 20.23
CA HIS A 139 -16.50 -1.06 21.46
C HIS A 139 -17.12 -1.83 22.64
N SER A 140 -17.85 -2.92 22.36
CA SER A 140 -18.48 -3.75 23.37
C SER A 140 -17.65 -4.95 23.84
N LYS A 141 -16.46 -5.19 23.26
CA LYS A 141 -15.60 -6.34 23.60
C LYS A 141 -14.24 -5.86 24.14
N PRO A 142 -13.72 -6.46 25.23
CA PRO A 142 -12.35 -6.21 25.65
C PRO A 142 -11.40 -6.65 24.53
N MET A 143 -10.53 -5.75 24.06
CA MET A 143 -9.49 -6.07 23.09
C MET A 143 -8.15 -6.14 23.80
N GLU A 144 -7.47 -7.26 23.64
CA GLU A 144 -6.13 -7.44 24.19
C GLU A 144 -5.15 -6.68 23.31
N TYR A 145 -4.46 -5.72 23.92
CA TYR A 145 -3.37 -5.01 23.26
C TYR A 145 -2.21 -5.98 23.04
N PRO A 146 -1.51 -5.90 21.89
CA PRO A 146 -0.43 -6.84 21.60
C PRO A 146 0.75 -6.68 22.56
N GLU A 147 0.92 -5.49 23.14
CA GLU A 147 1.98 -5.12 24.07
C GLU A 147 1.45 -4.10 25.09
N SER A 148 1.96 -4.09 26.33
CA SER A 148 1.40 -3.29 27.44
C SER A 148 1.50 -1.77 27.25
N ASP A 149 2.46 -1.32 26.46
CA ASP A 149 2.75 0.06 26.10
C ASP A 149 2.37 0.37 24.63
N THR A 150 1.42 -0.38 24.07
CA THR A 150 0.89 -0.09 22.73
C THR A 150 0.32 1.35 22.71
N PRO A 151 0.71 2.20 21.73
CA PRO A 151 0.26 3.59 21.67
C PRO A 151 -1.21 3.70 21.24
N GLU A 152 -1.78 4.90 21.36
CA GLU A 152 -3.12 5.20 20.82
C GLU A 152 -3.10 5.42 19.30
N LEU A 153 -1.99 5.95 18.79
CA LEU A 153 -1.82 6.33 17.39
C LEU A 153 -0.53 5.76 16.79
N PHE A 154 -0.62 5.36 15.53
CA PHE A 154 0.52 5.14 14.66
C PHE A 154 0.58 6.19 13.55
N TYR A 155 1.79 6.42 13.08
CA TYR A 155 2.13 7.29 11.97
C TYR A 155 2.78 6.46 10.88
N ARG A 156 2.40 6.73 9.64
CA ARG A 156 3.05 6.17 8.45
C ARG A 156 3.32 7.26 7.45
N ALA A 157 4.59 7.59 7.25
CA ALA A 157 5.02 8.36 6.08
C ALA A 157 4.87 7.49 4.82
N PHE A 158 4.29 8.05 3.77
CA PHE A 158 4.20 7.41 2.47
C PHE A 158 4.21 8.44 1.34
N LYS A 159 4.51 7.96 0.13
CA LYS A 159 4.43 8.74 -1.10
C LYS A 159 3.26 8.22 -1.93
N CYS A 160 2.48 9.12 -2.53
CA CYS A 160 1.51 8.71 -3.53
C CYS A 160 2.25 8.01 -4.69
N GLY A 161 1.86 6.76 -4.98
CA GLY A 161 2.39 5.99 -6.11
C GLY A 161 3.70 5.22 -5.88
N ASN A 162 4.30 5.21 -4.68
CA ASN A 162 5.58 4.52 -4.44
C ASN A 162 5.58 3.48 -3.28
N HIS A 163 6.28 2.37 -3.52
CA HIS A 163 6.68 1.25 -2.62
C HIS A 163 5.61 0.51 -1.78
N GLY A 164 4.40 1.04 -1.58
CA GLY A 164 3.25 0.34 -1.01
C GLY A 164 1.96 0.80 -1.69
N ARG A 165 0.97 -0.10 -1.83
CA ARG A 165 -0.28 0.25 -2.51
C ARG A 165 -1.23 0.89 -1.51
N HIS A 166 -1.32 2.22 -1.60
CA HIS A 166 -2.27 3.03 -0.86
C HIS A 166 -3.45 3.38 -1.77
N SER A 167 -4.66 3.28 -1.22
CA SER A 167 -5.87 3.88 -1.78
C SER A 167 -6.62 4.56 -0.65
N VAL A 168 -7.25 5.71 -0.94
CA VAL A 168 -8.13 6.40 0.02
C VAL A 168 -9.31 5.52 0.43
N GLU A 169 -9.74 4.61 -0.44
CA GLU A 169 -10.90 3.75 -0.21
C GLU A 169 -10.55 2.42 0.45
N LEU A 170 -9.35 1.89 0.19
CA LEU A 170 -8.93 0.56 0.68
C LEU A 170 -7.84 0.62 1.75
N GLY A 171 -7.26 1.80 2.02
CA GLY A 171 -6.19 1.99 2.99
C GLY A 171 -4.83 1.54 2.47
N PHE A 172 -4.00 0.93 3.33
CA PHE A 172 -2.68 0.45 2.97
C PHE A 172 -2.65 -1.06 2.79
N ARG A 173 -2.03 -1.50 1.71
CA ARG A 173 -1.71 -2.90 1.46
C ARG A 173 -0.21 -3.11 1.40
N SER A 174 0.24 -4.26 1.87
CA SER A 174 1.65 -4.63 1.86
C SER A 174 2.20 -4.73 0.43
N SER A 175 3.52 -4.61 0.25
CA SER A 175 4.11 -4.55 -1.09
C SER A 175 4.14 -5.91 -1.81
N ASN A 176 3.99 -7.01 -1.08
CA ASN A 176 3.98 -8.37 -1.60
C ASN A 176 2.61 -8.85 -2.15
N GLN A 177 1.84 -7.95 -2.79
CA GLN A 177 0.56 -8.24 -3.48
C GLN A 177 0.65 -9.28 -4.62
N PRO A 178 -0.44 -9.66 -5.31
CA PRO A 178 -1.87 -9.63 -4.99
C PRO A 178 -2.20 -10.73 -3.98
N LEU A 179 -1.19 -11.47 -3.49
CA LEU A 179 -1.33 -12.65 -2.65
C LEU A 179 -1.33 -12.32 -1.15
N THR A 180 -1.68 -11.08 -0.78
CA THR A 180 -1.68 -10.66 0.62
C THR A 180 -3.06 -10.24 1.10
N PRO A 181 -4.08 -11.13 1.00
CA PRO A 181 -5.34 -10.88 1.67
C PRO A 181 -5.13 -10.80 3.18
N PRO A 182 -6.06 -10.16 3.91
CA PRO A 182 -6.02 -10.12 5.37
C PRO A 182 -5.95 -11.54 5.93
N ALA A 183 -5.10 -11.77 6.92
CA ALA A 183 -5.00 -13.08 7.54
C ALA A 183 -6.06 -13.26 8.63
N TYR A 184 -6.86 -14.31 8.51
CA TYR A 184 -7.73 -14.74 9.61
C TYR A 184 -6.87 -15.42 10.67
N HIS A 185 -6.61 -14.72 11.77
CA HIS A 185 -5.91 -15.23 12.94
C HIS A 185 -6.56 -14.70 14.21
N ASP A 186 -6.43 -15.44 15.31
CA ASP A 186 -6.86 -15.04 16.65
C ASP A 186 -5.65 -14.66 17.51
N GLY A 187 -5.71 -13.54 18.23
CA GLY A 187 -4.58 -13.01 18.99
C GLY A 187 -3.65 -12.11 18.16
N THR A 188 -2.38 -12.01 18.56
CA THR A 188 -1.43 -11.01 18.07
C THR A 188 -0.60 -11.49 16.88
N LEU A 189 0.11 -10.58 16.21
CA LEU A 189 1.05 -10.95 15.14
C LEU A 189 2.15 -11.87 15.67
N LEU A 190 2.65 -11.60 16.88
CA LEU A 190 3.64 -12.41 17.59
C LEU A 190 3.21 -13.88 17.72
N ASN A 191 1.92 -14.12 17.99
CA ASN A 191 1.35 -15.45 18.21
C ASN A 191 1.03 -16.20 16.90
N SER A 192 1.05 -15.49 15.77
CA SER A 192 0.50 -16.00 14.51
C SER A 192 1.43 -16.89 13.69
N LEU A 193 2.73 -16.89 13.99
CA LEU A 193 3.78 -17.54 13.17
C LEU A 193 3.84 -17.05 11.71
N LEU A 194 3.13 -15.96 11.37
CA LEU A 194 3.11 -15.38 10.02
C LEU A 194 4.39 -14.61 9.67
N VAL A 195 5.21 -14.31 10.68
CA VAL A 195 6.49 -13.62 10.54
C VAL A 195 7.61 -14.56 10.93
N ASN A 196 8.55 -14.76 10.00
CA ASN A 196 9.79 -15.52 10.21
C ASN A 196 11.01 -14.60 10.13
N LYS A 197 12.19 -15.16 10.44
CA LYS A 197 13.47 -14.43 10.43
C LYS A 197 13.72 -13.70 9.11
N ASP A 198 13.55 -14.39 7.98
CA ASP A 198 13.84 -13.85 6.66
C ASP A 198 12.90 -12.67 6.31
N SER A 199 11.61 -12.81 6.62
CA SER A 199 10.62 -11.76 6.40
C SER A 199 10.90 -10.51 7.24
N LEU A 200 11.32 -10.69 8.50
CA LEU A 200 11.63 -9.56 9.40
C LEU A 200 12.96 -8.90 9.02
N THR A 201 13.98 -9.68 8.63
CA THR A 201 15.24 -9.18 8.07
C THR A 201 14.97 -8.35 6.82
N ASN A 202 14.20 -8.88 5.86
CA ASN A 202 13.85 -8.13 4.65
C ASN A 202 13.06 -6.85 4.96
N GLN A 203 12.14 -6.88 5.92
CA GLN A 203 11.38 -5.69 6.30
C GLN A 203 12.23 -4.59 6.95
N CYS A 204 13.27 -4.99 7.70
CA CYS A 204 14.11 -4.02 8.40
C CYS A 204 15.26 -3.54 7.51
N GLU A 205 15.89 -4.41 6.73
CA GLU A 205 17.16 -4.15 6.06
C GLU A 205 17.12 -4.39 4.54
N GLY A 206 16.11 -5.10 4.07
CA GLY A 206 15.99 -5.52 2.69
C GLY A 206 15.35 -4.47 1.78
N ASN A 207 15.36 -4.79 0.49
CA ASN A 207 14.75 -4.02 -0.57
C ASN A 207 13.68 -4.82 -1.33
N LEU A 208 13.37 -6.04 -0.89
CA LEU A 208 12.35 -6.88 -1.53
C LEU A 208 10.96 -6.51 -1.00
N PRO A 209 9.90 -6.78 -1.77
CA PRO A 209 8.53 -6.69 -1.28
C PRO A 209 8.32 -7.48 0.01
N SER A 210 7.46 -6.97 0.87
CA SER A 210 7.20 -7.49 2.21
C SER A 210 5.70 -7.63 2.45
N ASP A 211 5.33 -8.60 3.28
CA ASP A 211 3.96 -8.75 3.82
C ASP A 211 3.68 -7.73 4.93
N LEU A 212 4.70 -7.05 5.43
CA LEU A 212 4.64 -6.12 6.55
C LEU A 212 4.50 -4.67 6.09
N ILE A 213 3.69 -3.92 6.83
CA ILE A 213 3.43 -2.50 6.62
C ILE A 213 4.10 -1.74 7.76
N ALA A 214 5.15 -0.99 7.42
CA ALA A 214 5.88 -0.15 8.37
C ALA A 214 4.99 0.93 9.02
N LEU A 215 5.08 1.02 10.35
CA LEU A 215 4.40 1.99 11.21
C LEU A 215 5.40 2.56 12.22
N SER A 216 5.10 3.73 12.76
CA SER A 216 5.85 4.32 13.85
C SER A 216 4.92 4.94 14.86
N ASP A 217 5.24 4.87 16.13
CA ASP A 217 4.51 5.57 17.19
C ASP A 217 5.16 6.92 17.56
N SER A 218 6.32 7.22 16.95
CA SER A 218 7.10 8.42 17.23
C SER A 218 6.97 9.44 16.10
N PRO A 219 6.42 10.65 16.36
CA PRO A 219 6.34 11.70 15.35
C PRO A 219 7.74 12.18 14.93
N SER A 220 8.69 12.31 15.87
CA SER A 220 10.08 12.69 15.59
C SER A 220 10.78 11.68 14.68
N ARG A 221 10.54 10.38 14.87
CA ARG A 221 11.05 9.35 13.95
C ARG A 221 10.51 9.52 12.54
N VAL A 222 9.21 9.79 12.39
CA VAL A 222 8.59 9.99 11.08
C VAL A 222 9.16 11.22 10.38
N LEU A 223 9.31 12.34 11.09
CA LEU A 223 9.95 13.55 10.55
C LEU A 223 11.40 13.26 10.11
N ASN A 224 12.16 12.49 10.89
CA ASN A 224 13.53 12.10 10.53
C ASN A 224 13.61 11.17 9.31
N ILE A 225 12.58 10.34 9.07
CA ILE A 225 12.47 9.55 7.83
C ILE A 225 12.25 10.46 6.63
N LEU A 226 11.29 11.39 6.72
CA LEU A 226 10.96 12.32 5.64
C LEU A 226 12.15 13.22 5.27
N LYS A 227 12.94 13.66 6.26
CA LYS A 227 14.17 14.43 6.00
C LYS A 227 15.16 13.75 5.06
N ARG A 228 15.22 12.41 5.08
CA ARG A 228 16.12 11.61 4.25
C ARG A 228 15.58 11.40 2.83
N TRP A 229 14.34 11.80 2.55
CA TRP A 229 13.77 11.75 1.21
C TRP A 229 14.30 12.94 0.39
N GLY A 230 14.61 12.71 -0.89
CA GLY A 230 15.15 13.75 -1.77
C GLY A 230 14.14 14.86 -2.07
N HIS A 231 14.55 16.00 -2.63
CA HIS A 231 13.59 17.09 -2.92
C HIS A 231 12.48 16.69 -3.90
N SER A 232 12.78 15.92 -4.94
CA SER A 232 11.79 15.35 -5.87
C SER A 232 10.83 14.37 -5.20
N ASP A 233 11.24 13.82 -4.06
CA ASP A 233 10.45 12.87 -3.29
C ASP A 233 9.45 13.55 -2.35
N ARG A 234 9.56 14.88 -2.17
CA ARG A 234 8.73 15.64 -1.24
C ARG A 234 7.40 16.12 -1.80
N GLU A 235 7.25 16.12 -3.11
CA GLU A 235 6.01 16.48 -3.79
C GLU A 235 4.97 15.36 -3.62
N GLY A 236 3.92 15.61 -2.82
CA GLY A 236 2.85 14.65 -2.55
C GLY A 236 3.07 13.74 -1.34
N GLU A 237 3.99 14.10 -0.44
CA GLU A 237 4.16 13.40 0.84
C GLU A 237 2.94 13.51 1.73
N MET A 238 2.53 12.37 2.29
CA MET A 238 1.50 12.34 3.31
C MET A 238 1.93 11.44 4.47
N ILE A 239 1.53 11.86 5.66
CA ILE A 239 1.63 11.08 6.88
C ILE A 239 0.22 10.63 7.21
N ALA A 240 -0.01 9.32 7.20
CA ALA A 240 -1.26 8.76 7.69
C ALA A 240 -1.19 8.63 9.20
N VAL A 241 -2.22 9.14 9.88
CA VAL A 241 -2.45 8.97 11.32
C VAL A 241 -3.47 7.85 11.49
N ILE A 242 -3.05 6.79 12.16
CA ILE A 242 -3.76 5.51 12.22
C ILE A 242 -4.16 5.25 13.67
N ASN A 243 -5.44 4.96 13.90
CA ASN A 243 -6.00 4.72 15.22
C ASN A 243 -5.84 3.26 15.63
N VAL A 244 -5.17 3.02 16.75
CA VAL A 244 -4.88 1.68 17.25
C VAL A 244 -6.15 0.95 17.70
N SER A 245 -7.08 1.62 18.38
CA SER A 245 -8.35 1.00 18.76
C SER A 245 -9.14 0.51 17.54
N LYS A 246 -9.11 1.26 16.41
CA LYS A 246 -9.72 0.82 15.15
C LYS A 246 -8.97 -0.35 14.50
N LEU A 247 -7.63 -0.38 14.58
CA LEU A 247 -6.85 -1.53 14.13
C LEU A 247 -7.21 -2.81 14.91
N LEU A 248 -7.27 -2.71 16.24
CA LEU A 248 -7.68 -3.82 17.11
C LEU A 248 -9.11 -4.25 16.80
N ALA A 249 -10.01 -3.29 16.58
CA ALA A 249 -11.40 -3.55 16.22
C ALA A 249 -11.55 -4.37 14.94
N MET A 250 -10.72 -4.04 13.95
CA MET A 250 -10.61 -4.76 12.68
C MET A 250 -9.77 -6.04 12.79
N GLN A 251 -9.24 -6.35 13.97
CA GLN A 251 -8.31 -7.45 14.25
C GLN A 251 -7.10 -7.46 13.30
N VAL A 252 -6.61 -6.28 12.96
CA VAL A 252 -5.35 -6.13 12.23
C VAL A 252 -4.22 -6.59 13.14
N LEU A 253 -3.38 -7.49 12.66
CA LEU A 253 -2.26 -8.02 13.41
C LEU A 253 -1.08 -7.04 13.33
N PHE A 254 -0.57 -6.58 14.47
CA PHE A 254 0.62 -5.72 14.52
C PHE A 254 1.43 -5.95 15.80
N ASN A 255 2.73 -5.70 15.73
CA ASN A 255 3.68 -5.75 16.85
C ASN A 255 4.91 -4.88 16.57
N ARG A 256 5.72 -4.60 17.59
CA ARG A 256 7.05 -3.99 17.43
C ARG A 256 8.01 -4.94 16.77
N THR A 257 8.88 -4.37 15.94
CA THR A 257 9.99 -5.11 15.32
C THR A 257 10.96 -5.70 16.35
N THR A 258 11.18 -5.02 17.48
CA THR A 258 12.00 -5.53 18.58
C THR A 258 11.39 -6.76 19.25
N THR A 259 10.08 -6.72 19.53
CA THR A 259 9.33 -7.83 20.15
C THR A 259 9.32 -9.06 19.24
N LEU A 260 9.12 -8.86 17.93
CA LEU A 260 9.22 -9.93 16.94
C LEU A 260 10.65 -10.49 16.86
N ALA A 261 11.66 -9.63 16.85
CA ALA A 261 13.07 -10.05 16.78
C ALA A 261 13.47 -10.88 18.00
N GLU A 262 13.08 -10.46 19.21
CA GLU A 262 13.32 -11.21 20.44
C GLU A 262 12.69 -12.59 20.39
N LYS A 263 11.41 -12.67 20.01
CA LYS A 263 10.69 -13.95 19.90
C LYS A 263 11.32 -14.91 18.88
N LEU A 264 11.89 -14.37 17.81
CA LEU A 264 12.60 -15.13 16.79
C LEU A 264 14.06 -15.45 17.19
N GLY A 265 14.55 -14.97 18.33
CA GLY A 265 15.94 -15.15 18.75
C GLY A 265 16.93 -14.45 17.82
N MET A 266 16.56 -13.26 17.32
CA MET A 266 17.40 -12.41 16.47
C MET A 266 18.08 -11.34 17.33
N ASN A 267 19.39 -11.16 17.12
CA ASN A 267 20.12 -10.08 17.77
C ASN A 267 19.74 -8.73 17.14
N LEU A 268 19.55 -7.71 17.97
CA LEU A 268 19.43 -6.32 17.52
C LEU A 268 20.82 -5.73 17.34
N TRP A 269 20.95 -4.86 16.33
CA TRP A 269 22.19 -4.10 16.14
C TRP A 269 22.43 -3.16 17.31
N ASN A 270 23.69 -3.03 17.72
CA ASN A 270 24.10 -1.97 18.63
C ASN A 270 25.54 -1.53 18.29
N ARG A 271 25.95 -0.36 18.77
CA ARG A 271 27.28 0.20 18.46
C ARG A 271 28.46 -0.71 18.87
N HIS A 272 28.25 -1.61 19.81
CA HIS A 272 29.26 -2.55 20.31
C HIS A 272 29.23 -3.91 19.59
N ARG A 273 28.20 -4.19 18.81
CA ARG A 273 28.03 -5.41 18.01
C ARG A 273 27.52 -5.02 16.62
N ALA A 274 28.44 -5.00 15.67
CA ALA A 274 28.15 -4.67 14.27
C ALA A 274 27.27 -5.72 13.55
N THR A 275 26.83 -6.77 14.24
CA THR A 275 25.94 -7.81 13.73
C THR A 275 24.56 -7.70 14.39
N GLY A 276 23.50 -7.98 13.63
CA GLY A 276 22.11 -7.94 14.10
C GLY A 276 21.25 -6.97 13.31
N LEU A 277 19.95 -6.98 13.61
CA LEU A 277 18.91 -6.27 12.87
C LEU A 277 19.06 -4.75 13.06
N GLN A 278 19.55 -4.05 12.05
CA GLN A 278 20.00 -2.65 12.10
C GLN A 278 18.89 -1.65 12.38
N TYR A 279 17.72 -1.87 11.76
CA TYR A 279 16.65 -0.89 11.78
C TYR A 279 15.51 -1.25 12.73
N ALA A 280 15.51 -2.44 13.33
CA ALA A 280 14.55 -2.77 14.38
C ALA A 280 14.82 -1.92 15.62
N ASN A 281 13.77 -1.26 16.12
CA ASN A 281 13.86 -0.35 17.25
C ASN A 281 12.49 -0.23 17.95
N PRO A 282 12.44 0.29 19.19
CA PRO A 282 11.21 0.36 19.99
C PRO A 282 10.07 1.18 19.34
N ASN A 283 10.40 2.12 18.45
CA ASN A 283 9.42 2.97 17.77
C ASN A 283 9.05 2.49 16.37
N TYR A 284 9.54 1.31 15.96
CA TYR A 284 9.26 0.71 14.67
C TYR A 284 8.32 -0.48 14.83
N TRP A 285 7.09 -0.23 14.43
CA TRP A 285 5.98 -1.17 14.44
C TRP A 285 5.71 -1.68 13.03
N VAL A 286 5.12 -2.86 12.94
CA VAL A 286 4.69 -3.44 11.66
C VAL A 286 3.28 -4.00 11.78
N ALA A 287 2.43 -3.70 10.80
CA ALA A 287 1.13 -4.34 10.63
C ALA A 287 1.19 -5.37 9.50
N TYR A 288 0.41 -6.44 9.61
CA TYR A 288 0.41 -7.52 8.63
C TYR A 288 -0.60 -7.28 7.50
N ARG A 289 -0.09 -7.20 6.27
CA ARG A 289 -0.79 -7.21 4.97
C ARG A 289 -1.78 -6.08 4.67
N TRP A 290 -2.62 -5.66 5.60
CA TRP A 290 -3.67 -4.68 5.35
C TRP A 290 -3.92 -3.76 6.55
N ILE A 291 -4.01 -2.46 6.27
CA ILE A 291 -4.58 -1.45 7.16
C ILE A 291 -5.80 -0.86 6.45
N PRO A 292 -7.03 -1.14 6.91
CA PRO A 292 -8.25 -0.60 6.33
C PRO A 292 -8.28 0.93 6.33
N ALA A 293 -8.94 1.51 5.32
CA ALA A 293 -9.11 2.96 5.24
C ALA A 293 -9.81 3.54 6.48
N GLU A 294 -10.75 2.78 7.05
CA GLU A 294 -11.52 3.17 8.23
C GLU A 294 -10.66 3.33 9.49
N CYS A 295 -9.47 2.70 9.53
CA CYS A 295 -8.53 2.82 10.64
C CYS A 295 -7.65 4.07 10.54
N ILE A 296 -7.70 4.81 9.42
CA ILE A 296 -6.93 6.02 9.19
C ILE A 296 -7.79 7.22 9.57
N GLU A 297 -7.39 7.99 10.58
CA GLU A 297 -8.14 9.16 11.05
C GLU A 297 -7.97 10.34 10.11
N CYS A 298 -6.74 10.61 9.71
CA CYS A 298 -6.45 11.68 8.78
C CYS A 298 -5.11 11.49 8.08
N TYR A 299 -4.96 12.26 7.01
CA TYR A 299 -3.67 12.53 6.38
C TYR A 299 -3.23 13.94 6.76
N VAL A 300 -1.96 14.06 7.13
CA VAL A 300 -1.30 15.33 7.45
C VAL A 300 0.01 15.47 6.66
N SER A 301 0.42 16.71 6.40
CA SER A 301 1.72 17.00 5.81
C SER A 301 2.83 17.01 6.88
N GLU A 302 4.09 16.99 6.44
CA GLU A 302 5.25 17.20 7.32
C GLU A 302 5.10 18.49 8.14
N ILE A 303 4.65 19.57 7.51
CA ILE A 303 4.48 20.90 8.12
C ILE A 303 3.49 20.84 9.29
N VAL A 304 2.35 20.17 9.10
CA VAL A 304 1.33 20.04 10.14
C VAL A 304 1.86 19.24 11.32
N LEU A 305 2.51 18.11 11.07
CA LEU A 305 3.08 17.30 12.15
C LEU A 305 4.19 18.04 12.90
N ARG A 306 5.05 18.78 12.19
CA ARG A 306 6.10 19.61 12.79
C ARG A 306 5.51 20.69 13.70
N LYS A 307 4.50 21.43 13.25
CA LYS A 307 3.80 22.43 14.08
C LYS A 307 3.20 21.80 15.35
N ALA A 308 2.59 20.61 15.22
CA ALA A 308 2.07 19.89 16.38
C ALA A 308 3.19 19.53 17.37
N CYS A 309 4.33 19.02 16.89
CA CYS A 309 5.51 18.76 17.72
C CYS A 309 6.03 20.03 18.42
N ASP A 310 6.21 21.12 17.66
CA ASP A 310 6.75 22.38 18.16
C ASP A 310 5.86 22.96 19.28
N SER A 311 4.54 22.88 19.13
CA SER A 311 3.56 23.34 20.13
C SER A 311 3.67 22.61 21.48
N ARG A 312 4.29 21.42 21.49
CA ARG A 312 4.48 20.57 22.67
C ARG A 312 5.95 20.48 23.10
N GLY A 313 6.84 21.24 22.47
CA GLY A 313 8.27 21.20 22.75
C GLY A 313 8.91 19.85 22.40
N ILE A 314 8.33 19.12 21.42
CA ILE A 314 8.87 17.83 20.97
C ILE A 314 9.93 18.11 19.90
N ASP A 315 11.19 17.89 20.26
CA ASP A 315 12.29 18.01 19.31
C ASP A 315 12.50 16.73 18.48
N GLU A 316 13.43 16.79 17.52
CA GLU A 316 13.71 15.72 16.56
C GLU A 316 14.44 14.51 17.15
N SER A 317 14.93 14.63 18.39
CA SER A 317 15.59 13.56 19.13
C SER A 317 14.68 12.89 20.17
N ASN A 318 13.51 13.48 20.45
CA ASN A 318 12.56 12.98 21.41
C ASN A 318 11.68 11.87 20.80
N TYR A 319 12.23 10.65 20.72
CA TYR A 319 11.54 9.51 20.14
C TYR A 319 10.41 8.95 21.00
N ASP A 320 10.39 9.25 22.30
CA ASP A 320 9.41 8.73 23.26
C ASP A 320 8.17 9.63 23.39
N ALA A 321 8.24 10.87 22.91
CA ALA A 321 7.08 11.75 22.88
C ALA A 321 5.96 11.21 21.98
N ARG A 322 4.72 11.47 22.40
CA ARG A 322 3.50 11.09 21.70
C ARG A 322 2.61 12.33 21.56
N LEU A 323 1.86 12.37 20.47
CA LEU A 323 0.78 13.34 20.27
C LEU A 323 -0.55 12.58 20.30
N SER A 324 -1.55 13.21 20.88
CA SER A 324 -2.95 12.82 20.80
C SER A 324 -3.55 13.22 19.44
N LEU A 325 -4.71 12.64 19.11
CA LEU A 325 -5.39 12.97 17.86
C LEU A 325 -5.83 14.43 17.82
N ASP A 326 -6.33 14.96 18.94
CA ASP A 326 -6.82 16.34 19.04
C ASP A 326 -5.71 17.36 18.78
N GLU A 327 -4.50 17.13 19.28
CA GLU A 327 -3.34 18.00 19.02
C GLU A 327 -2.97 18.05 17.53
N ILE A 328 -3.07 16.92 16.83
CA ILE A 328 -2.80 16.83 15.39
C ILE A 328 -3.90 17.55 14.60
N VAL A 329 -5.16 17.30 14.95
CA VAL A 329 -6.32 17.88 14.27
C VAL A 329 -6.36 19.40 14.46
N ALA A 330 -6.11 19.89 15.67
CA ALA A 330 -6.02 21.33 15.96
C ALA A 330 -4.95 22.01 15.09
N SER A 331 -3.77 21.39 14.98
CA SER A 331 -2.67 21.90 14.15
C SER A 331 -3.00 21.93 12.66
N LYS A 332 -3.80 20.96 12.19
CA LYS A 332 -4.27 20.90 10.80
C LYS A 332 -5.19 22.07 10.48
N PHE A 333 -6.16 22.39 11.33
CA PHE A 333 -7.07 23.52 11.11
C PHE A 333 -6.35 24.88 11.15
N GLN A 334 -5.40 25.07 12.07
CA GLN A 334 -4.59 26.29 12.14
C GLN A 334 -3.71 26.50 10.90
N SER A 335 -3.33 25.42 10.21
CA SER A 335 -2.53 25.49 8.98
C SER A 335 -3.33 25.87 7.73
N LEU A 336 -4.66 25.74 7.76
CA LEU A 336 -5.56 26.11 6.65
C LEU A 336 -6.06 27.56 6.75
N SER A 337 -5.87 28.20 7.91
CA SER A 337 -6.26 29.58 8.18
C SER A 337 -5.16 30.63 7.96
N MET A 338 -3.99 30.19 7.48
CA MET A 338 -2.88 31.03 7.01
C MET A 338 -2.69 30.79 5.52
#